data_AF-A0A1I7FK29-F1
#
_entry.id   AF-A0A1I7FK29-F1
#
_cell.length_a   1.000
_cell.length_b   1.000
_cell.length_c   1.000
_cell.angle_alpha   90.00
_cell.angle_beta   90.00
_cell.angle_gamma   90.00
#
_symmetry.space_group_name_H-M   'P 1'
#
loop_
_entity.id
_entity.type
_entity.pdbx_description
1 polymer ?
#
loop_
_entity_poly.entity_id
_entity_poly.type
_entity_poly.pdbx_seq_one_letter_code
_entity_poly.pdbx_strand_id
1 'polypeptide(L)'
;MTTRFSLAELAEMMHTQVDVIRLAVDTLAAEGKLTAESFVFGDRNWRIAPTDIKRIQDWIEARKAAGVLAEQAPRRRVLKKQIVRLPDA
;
A
#
# COMPACT_ATOMS: atom_id res chain seq x y z
N MET A 1 12.13 -18.99 13.19
CA MET A 1 12.31 -17.54 12.93
C MET A 1 11.28 -17.15 11.88
N THR A 2 10.23 -16.40 12.22
CA THR A 2 9.17 -16.02 11.28
C THR A 2 9.48 -14.65 10.69
N THR A 3 9.86 -14.60 9.41
CA THR A 3 10.02 -13.36 8.66
C THR A 3 8.68 -12.62 8.63
N ARG A 4 8.67 -11.33 8.93
CA ARG A 4 7.46 -10.49 8.92
C ARG A 4 7.71 -9.30 8.03
N PHE A 5 6.74 -8.98 7.18
CA PHE A 5 6.85 -7.91 6.20
C PHE A 5 6.01 -6.71 6.62
N SER A 6 6.54 -5.52 6.36
CA SER A 6 5.81 -4.25 6.41
C SER A 6 4.99 -4.06 5.14
N LEU A 7 4.06 -3.09 5.15
CA LEU A 7 3.27 -2.73 3.97
C LEU A 7 4.15 -2.27 2.79
N ALA A 8 5.26 -1.57 3.08
CA ALA A 8 6.17 -1.06 2.06
C ALA A 8 6.93 -2.20 1.38
N GLU A 9 7.47 -3.14 2.14
CA GLU A 9 8.15 -4.32 1.59
C GLU A 9 7.19 -5.19 0.76
N LEU A 10 5.93 -5.31 1.19
CA LEU A 10 4.89 -5.98 0.42
C LEU A 10 4.55 -5.26 -0.88
N ALA A 11 4.45 -3.94 -0.85
CA ALA A 11 4.19 -3.14 -2.04
C ALA A 11 5.32 -3.28 -3.07
N GLU A 12 6.58 -3.28 -2.62
CA GLU A 12 7.75 -3.50 -3.46
C GLU A 12 7.75 -4.92 -4.06
N MET A 13 7.55 -5.94 -3.22
CA MET A 13 7.53 -7.34 -3.65
C MET A 13 6.41 -7.64 -4.66
N MET A 14 5.26 -7.00 -4.50
CA MET A 14 4.09 -7.20 -5.36
C MET A 14 4.00 -6.18 -6.50
N HIS A 15 5.01 -5.32 -6.64
CA HIS A 15 5.07 -4.24 -7.63
C HIS A 15 3.78 -3.42 -7.70
N THR A 16 3.20 -3.09 -6.55
CA THR A 16 1.94 -2.35 -6.43
C THR A 16 2.07 -1.19 -5.46
N GLN A 17 1.04 -0.36 -5.35
CA GLN A 17 1.08 0.78 -4.44
C GLN A 17 0.81 0.37 -3.00
N VAL A 18 1.50 1.03 -2.07
CA VAL A 18 1.31 0.84 -0.62
C VAL A 18 -0.14 1.07 -0.21
N ASP A 19 -0.84 2.03 -0.82
CA ASP A 19 -2.25 2.30 -0.55
C ASP A 19 -3.16 1.12 -0.93
N VAL A 20 -2.82 0.38 -2.00
CA VAL A 20 -3.56 -0.81 -2.43
C VAL A 20 -3.31 -1.97 -1.47
N ILE A 21 -2.05 -2.19 -1.06
CA ILE A 21 -1.72 -3.18 -0.03
C ILE A 21 -2.45 -2.85 1.27
N ARG A 22 -2.44 -1.58 1.69
CA ARG A 22 -3.11 -1.14 2.90
C ARG A 22 -4.60 -1.42 2.86
N LEU A 23 -5.27 -1.07 1.75
CA LEU A 23 -6.70 -1.35 1.59
C LEU A 23 -7.00 -2.85 1.68
N ALA A 24 -6.18 -3.68 1.04
CA ALA A 24 -6.33 -5.13 1.08
C ALA A 24 -6.15 -5.67 2.51
N VAL A 25 -5.10 -5.22 3.20
CA VAL A 25 -4.78 -5.63 4.59
C VAL A 25 -5.87 -5.19 5.55
N ASP A 26 -6.29 -3.91 5.51
CA ASP A 26 -7.35 -3.39 6.37
C ASP A 26 -8.67 -4.17 6.15
N THR A 27 -9.03 -4.47 4.90
CA THR A 27 -10.24 -5.23 4.56
C THR A 27 -10.16 -6.67 5.07
N LEU A 28 -9.06 -7.37 4.77
CA LEU A 28 -8.90 -8.78 5.17
C LEU A 28 -8.72 -8.93 6.69
N ALA A 29 -8.15 -7.94 7.37
CA ALA A 29 -8.06 -7.90 8.83
C ALA A 29 -9.44 -7.68 9.46
N ALA A 30 -10.25 -6.76 8.92
CA ALA A 30 -11.63 -6.55 9.36
C ALA A 30 -12.51 -7.80 9.16
N GLU A 31 -12.23 -8.60 8.12
CA GLU A 31 -12.88 -9.89 7.88
C GLU A 31 -12.32 -11.05 8.76
N GLY A 32 -11.29 -10.81 9.57
CA GLY A 32 -10.66 -11.84 10.40
C GLY A 32 -9.88 -12.90 9.61
N LYS A 33 -9.53 -12.60 8.35
CA LYS A 33 -8.84 -13.53 7.43
C LYS A 33 -7.31 -13.40 7.44
N LEU A 34 -6.78 -12.47 8.24
CA LEU A 34 -5.36 -12.25 8.43
C LEU A 34 -4.93 -12.65 9.83
N THR A 35 -3.72 -13.21 9.91
CA THR A 35 -2.96 -13.41 11.15
C THR A 35 -2.00 -12.25 11.42
N ALA A 36 -2.07 -11.19 10.60
CA ALA A 36 -1.25 -10.00 10.72
C ALA A 36 -1.50 -9.28 12.05
N GLU A 37 -0.41 -8.83 12.67
CA GLU A 37 -0.46 -8.05 13.91
C GLU A 37 -0.38 -6.55 13.55
N SER A 38 -1.33 -5.75 14.05
CA SER A 38 -1.26 -4.29 14.06
C SER A 38 -0.76 -3.80 15.41
N PHE A 39 0.09 -2.76 15.42
CA PHE A 39 0.61 -2.18 16.65
C PHE A 39 -0.14 -0.88 17.00
N VAL A 40 -0.60 -0.75 18.25
CA VAL A 40 -1.41 0.39 18.73
C VAL A 40 -0.69 1.75 18.61
N PHE A 41 0.63 1.78 18.78
CA PHE A 41 1.44 3.01 18.64
C PHE A 41 1.72 3.42 17.19
N GLY A 42 1.23 2.63 16.24
CA GLY A 42 1.30 2.94 14.83
C GLY A 42 0.34 2.05 14.09
N ASP A 43 -0.95 2.42 14.06
CA ASP A 43 -1.98 1.85 13.16
C ASP A 43 -1.54 1.75 11.68
N ARG A 44 -0.42 2.39 11.34
CA ARG A 44 0.22 2.38 10.03
C ARG A 44 1.30 1.31 9.86
N ASN A 45 1.64 0.57 10.92
CA ASN A 45 2.75 -0.37 10.96
C ASN A 45 2.22 -1.79 11.14
N TRP A 46 1.83 -2.38 10.01
CA TRP A 46 1.41 -3.77 9.93
C TRP A 46 2.62 -4.70 9.88
N ARG A 47 2.53 -5.83 10.60
CA ARG A 47 3.45 -6.96 10.42
C ARG A 47 2.70 -8.13 9.82
N ILE A 48 2.92 -8.34 8.53
CA ILE A 48 2.24 -9.37 7.75
C ILE A 48 3.07 -10.65 7.74
N ALA A 49 2.41 -11.76 8.07
CA ALA A 49 3.01 -13.09 8.03
C ALA A 49 3.17 -13.57 6.57
N PRO A 50 4.17 -14.41 6.27
CA PRO A 50 4.37 -14.89 4.90
C PRO A 50 3.18 -15.70 4.37
N THR A 51 2.48 -16.40 5.26
CA THR A 51 1.27 -17.18 4.96
C THR A 51 0.10 -16.33 4.47
N ASP A 52 0.09 -15.05 4.82
CA ASP A 52 -1.00 -14.13 4.48
C ASP A 52 -0.73 -13.37 3.17
N ILE A 53 0.51 -13.36 2.68
CA ILE A 53 0.91 -12.69 1.42
C ILE A 53 0.02 -13.16 0.27
N LYS A 54 -0.16 -14.47 0.13
CA LYS A 54 -0.95 -15.04 -0.96
C LYS A 54 -2.41 -14.59 -0.93
N ARG A 55 -3.01 -14.49 0.26
CA ARG A 55 -4.40 -13.99 0.40
C ARG A 55 -4.53 -12.54 -0.02
N ILE A 56 -3.54 -11.71 0.35
CA ILE A 56 -3.48 -10.30 -0.05
C ILE A 56 -3.35 -10.20 -1.58
N GLN A 57 -2.49 -11.04 -2.18
CA GLN A 57 -2.32 -11.11 -3.62
C GLN A 57 -3.61 -11.50 -4.34
N ASP A 58 -4.25 -12.59 -3.93
CA ASP A 58 -5.49 -13.07 -4.54
C ASP A 58 -6.59 -12.00 -4.45
N TRP A 59 -6.69 -11.29 -3.33
CA TRP A 59 -7.65 -10.20 -3.15
C TRP A 59 -7.39 -9.03 -4.10
N ILE A 60 -6.12 -8.64 -4.26
CA ILE A 60 -5.72 -7.53 -5.16
C ILE A 60 -5.98 -7.91 -6.61
N GLU A 61 -5.61 -9.12 -7.02
CA GLU A 61 -5.84 -9.62 -8.38
C GLU A 61 -7.34 -9.69 -8.70
N ALA A 62 -8.18 -10.20 -7.78
CA ALA A 62 -9.63 -10.21 -7.96
C ALA A 62 -10.21 -8.80 -8.13
N ARG A 63 -9.74 -7.83 -7.33
CA ARG A 63 -10.18 -6.42 -7.42
C ARG A 63 -9.67 -5.71 -8.67
N LYS A 64 -8.48 -6.06 -9.16
CA LYS A 64 -7.96 -5.60 -10.46
C LYS A 64 -8.80 -6.17 -11.61
N ALA A 65 -9.10 -7.47 -11.58
CA ALA A 65 -9.96 -8.12 -12.58
C ALA A 65 -11.38 -7.53 -12.61
N ALA A 66 -11.91 -7.15 -11.44
CA ALA A 66 -13.20 -6.45 -11.33
C ALA A 66 -13.15 -4.98 -11.78
N GLY A 67 -11.98 -4.44 -12.16
CA GLY A 67 -11.81 -3.05 -12.57
C GLY A 67 -11.95 -2.01 -11.44
N VAL A 68 -12.01 -2.46 -10.19
CA VAL A 68 -12.22 -1.59 -9.01
C VAL A 68 -10.92 -0.91 -8.60
N LEU A 69 -9.79 -1.59 -8.78
CA LEU A 69 -8.45 -1.02 -8.61
C LEU A 69 -7.96 -0.51 -9.96
N ALA A 70 -8.13 0.79 -10.21
CA ALA A 70 -7.44 1.44 -11.30
C ALA A 70 -5.93 1.45 -11.01
N GLU A 71 -5.10 0.93 -11.91
CA GLU A 71 -3.65 1.17 -11.92
C GLU A 71 -3.40 2.66 -12.12
N GLN A 72 -3.50 3.45 -11.04
CA GLN A 72 -3.15 4.85 -11.11
C GLN A 72 -1.63 4.94 -11.17
N ALA A 73 -1.11 5.39 -12.30
CA ALA A 73 0.29 5.73 -12.49
C ALA A 73 0.82 6.58 -11.31
N PRO A 74 2.11 6.43 -10.93
CA PRO A 74 2.67 7.10 -9.76
C PRO A 74 2.40 8.61 -9.81
N ARG A 75 1.61 9.11 -8.85
CA ARG A 75 1.30 10.53 -8.71
C ARG A 75 2.60 11.27 -8.36
N ARG A 76 3.31 11.78 -9.37
CA ARG A 76 4.46 12.68 -9.19
C ARG A 76 3.97 13.86 -8.32
N ARG A 77 4.51 13.99 -7.10
CA ARG A 77 4.29 15.18 -6.26
C ARG A 77 4.84 16.38 -7.02
N VAL A 78 3.97 17.28 -7.48
CA VAL A 78 4.40 18.57 -8.01
C VAL A 78 4.84 19.41 -6.80
N LEU A 79 6.15 19.55 -6.61
CA LEU A 79 6.71 20.57 -5.71
C LEU A 79 6.42 21.94 -6.35
N LYS A 80 5.75 22.80 -5.56
CA LYS A 80 5.23 24.14 -5.87
C LYS A 80 6.08 24.92 -6.90
N LYS A 81 5.47 25.40 -7.98
CA LYS A 81 6.10 26.31 -8.96
C LYS A 81 6.35 27.67 -8.30
N GLN A 82 7.62 28.04 -8.07
CA GLN A 82 8.01 29.42 -7.74
C GLN A 82 8.07 30.23 -9.04
N ILE A 83 7.34 31.35 -9.08
CA ILE A 83 7.47 32.35 -10.15
C ILE A 83 8.56 33.32 -9.70
N VAL A 84 9.73 33.25 -10.32
CA VAL A 84 10.78 34.27 -10.16
C VAL A 84 10.35 35.48 -10.98
N ARG A 85 10.00 36.60 -10.32
CA ARG A 85 9.86 37.88 -11.01
C ARG A 85 11.28 38.42 -11.23
N LEU A 86 11.69 38.55 -12.49
CA LEU A 86 12.87 39.32 -12.84
C LEU A 86 12.59 40.81 -12.53
N PRO A 87 13.54 41.56 -11.93
CA PRO A 87 13.39 43.01 -11.79
C PRO A 87 13.52 43.68 -13.16
N ASP A 88 12.59 44.58 -13.48
CA ASP A 88 12.63 45.45 -14.66
C ASP A 88 13.91 46.32 -14.63
N ALA A 89 14.56 46.42 -15.78
CA ALA A 89 15.71 47.28 -16.04
C ALA A 89 15.26 48.63 -16.62
#